data_AF-A0A1H6KV24-F1
#
_entry.id   AF-A0A1H6KV24-F1
#
_cell.length_a   1.000
_cell.length_b   1.000
_cell.length_c   1.000
_cell.angle_alpha   90.00
_cell.angle_beta   90.00
_cell.angle_gamma   90.00
#
_symmetry.space_group_name_H-M   'P 1'
#
loop_
_entity.id
_entity.type
_entity.pdbx_description
1 polymer ?
#
loop_
_entity_poly.entity_id
_entity_poly.type
_entity_poly.pdbx_seq_one_letter_code
_entity_poly.pdbx_strand_id
1 'polypeptide(L)' 'MSRRRVIEKAAREERASAIRRCRRCDPCGWLLGPDRTPIDPAVRCTHRTPTSPAVRDITVPIHEPDLYYQPPHSPTDPED' A
#
# COMPACT_ATOMS: atom_id res chain seq x y z
N MET A 1 9.67 -1.42 -18.66
CA MET A 1 9.58 -0.81 -17.31
C MET A 1 8.50 -1.53 -16.52
N SER A 2 8.81 -2.16 -15.38
CA SER A 2 7.83 -2.94 -14.61
C SER A 2 6.90 -2.02 -13.81
N ARG A 3 5.59 -2.33 -13.78
CA ARG A 3 4.57 -1.58 -13.02
C ARG A 3 4.95 -1.39 -11.54
N ARG A 4 5.62 -2.37 -10.93
CA ARG A 4 6.11 -2.29 -9.54
C ARG A 4 7.08 -1.11 -9.32
N ARG A 5 8.03 -0.91 -10.24
CA ARG A 5 9.02 0.18 -10.14
C ARG A 5 8.39 1.57 -10.25
N VAL A 6 7.30 1.69 -11.03
CA VAL A 6 6.56 2.96 -11.16
C VAL A 6 5.85 3.31 -9.86
N ILE A 7 5.21 2.33 -9.22
CA ILE A 7 4.52 2.51 -7.93
C ILE A 7 5.52 2.89 -6.82
N GLU A 8 6.66 2.19 -6.74
CA GLU A 8 7.71 2.49 -5.76
C GLU A 8 8.30 3.90 -5.94
N LYS A 9 8.48 4.33 -7.19
CA LYS A 9 8.96 5.68 -7.51
C LYS A 9 7.95 6.74 -7.08
N ALA A 10 6.68 6.56 -7.41
CA ALA A 10 5.61 7.48 -7.02
C ALA A 10 5.51 7.60 -5.48
N ALA A 11 5.56 6.48 -4.76
CA ALA A 11 5.54 6.47 -3.30
C ALA A 11 6.75 7.20 -2.68
N ARG A 12 7.93 7.08 -3.31
CA ARG A 12 9.14 7.80 -2.87
C ARG A 12 9.03 9.30 -3.08
N GLU A 13 8.55 9.73 -4.23
CA GLU A 13 8.35 11.14 -4.58
C GLU A 13 7.31 11.78 -3.66
N GLU A 14 6.22 11.08 -3.39
CA GLU A 14 5.17 11.50 -2.47
C GLU A 14 5.72 11.69 -1.05
N ARG A 15 6.50 10.72 -0.54
CA ARG A 15 7.18 10.84 0.76
C ARG A 15 8.10 12.05 0.81
N ALA A 16 8.92 12.25 -0.22
CA ALA A 16 9.82 13.40 -0.30
C ALA A 16 9.06 14.74 -0.36
N SER A 17 7.89 14.75 -1.00
CA SER A 17 7.02 15.94 -1.04
C SER A 17 6.37 16.23 0.32
N ALA A 18 5.95 15.19 1.05
CA ALA A 18 5.38 15.32 2.40
C ALA A 18 6.43 15.83 3.39
N ILE A 19 7.66 15.31 3.33
CA ILE A 19 8.79 15.78 4.13
C ILE A 19 9.10 17.26 3.82
N ARG A 20 9.16 17.65 2.54
CA ARG A 20 9.39 19.05 2.15
C ARG A 20 8.31 20.02 2.64
N ARG A 21 7.06 19.56 2.82
CA ARG A 21 5.98 20.38 3.38
C ARG A 21 6.05 20.50 4.90
N CYS A 22 6.74 19.60 5.58
CA CYS A 22 6.95 19.64 7.02
C CYS A 22 8.01 20.68 7.40
N ARG A 23 7.61 21.75 8.08
CA ARG A 23 8.54 22.80 8.57
C ARG A 23 9.43 22.36 9.74
N ARG A 24 9.11 21.24 10.38
CA ARG A 24 9.83 20.67 11.53
C ARG A 24 10.68 19.46 11.16
N CYS A 25 10.82 19.15 9.88
CA CYS A 25 11.57 18.01 9.40
C CYS A 25 12.79 18.48 8.64
N ASP A 26 13.90 17.78 8.78
CA ASP A 26 15.01 17.93 7.84
C ASP A 26 14.64 17.33 6.46
N PRO A 27 15.44 17.58 5.40
CA PRO A 27 15.21 17.01 4.08
C PRO A 27 15.22 15.48 4.04
N CYS A 28 15.85 14.83 5.02
CA CYS A 28 15.95 13.39 5.15
C CYS A 28 14.74 12.77 5.87
N GLY A 29 13.88 13.57 6.50
CA GLY A 29 12.69 13.15 7.25
C GLY A 29 12.89 12.95 8.76
N TRP A 30 13.95 13.51 9.34
CA TRP A 30 14.18 13.56 10.79
C TRP A 30 13.46 14.73 11.42
N LEU A 31 12.88 14.51 12.61
CA LEU A 31 12.21 15.54 13.38
C LEU A 31 13.24 16.48 14.01
N LEU A 32 13.02 17.77 13.88
CA LEU A 32 13.82 18.83 14.48
C LEU A 32 13.03 19.49 15.61
N GLY A 33 13.77 20.07 16.56
CA GLY A 33 13.22 20.88 17.65
C GLY A 33 12.55 22.15 17.15
N PRO A 34 11.87 22.90 18.03
CA PRO A 34 11.25 24.18 17.70
C PRO A 34 12.22 25.21 17.10
N ASP A 35 13.50 25.13 17.48
CA ASP A 35 14.63 25.94 17.03
C ASP A 35 15.34 25.38 15.79
N ARG A 36 14.81 24.29 15.20
CA ARG A 36 15.38 23.54 14.06
C ARG A 36 16.68 22.81 14.38
N THR A 37 16.97 22.55 15.66
CA THR A 37 18.10 21.68 16.05
C THR A 37 17.71 20.20 16.01
N PRO A 38 18.66 19.29 15.78
CA PRO A 38 18.42 17.86 15.97
C PRO A 38 17.96 17.56 17.40
N ILE A 39 16.92 16.75 17.54
CA ILE A 39 16.46 16.26 18.85
C ILE A 39 17.15 14.94 19.20
N ASP A 40 17.34 14.68 20.50
CA ASP A 40 17.88 13.43 21.03
C ASP A 40 16.84 12.77 21.97
N PRO A 41 16.40 11.53 21.73
CA PRO A 41 16.80 10.64 20.63
C PRO A 41 16.31 11.13 19.27
N ALA A 42 17.08 10.82 18.22
CA ALA A 42 16.69 11.13 16.85
C ALA A 42 15.40 10.38 16.46
N VAL A 43 14.31 11.13 16.23
CA VAL A 43 13.00 10.56 15.85
C VAL A 43 12.69 10.84 14.38
N ARG A 44 12.20 9.83 13.66
CA ARG A 44 11.69 9.98 12.30
C ARG A 44 10.31 10.64 12.34
N CYS A 45 10.07 11.58 11.45
CA CYS A 45 8.78 12.22 11.41
C CYS A 45 7.69 11.28 10.86
N THR A 46 6.49 11.36 11.44
CA THR A 46 5.32 10.52 11.11
C THR A 46 4.35 11.17 10.12
N HIS A 47 4.72 12.30 9.48
CA HIS A 47 3.92 12.89 8.41
C HIS A 47 3.65 11.84 7.35
N ARG A 48 2.40 11.36 7.35
CA ARG A 48 1.94 10.24 6.55
C ARG A 48 2.31 10.48 5.10
N THR A 49 3.18 9.62 4.56
CA THR A 49 2.89 9.05 3.24
C THR A 49 1.43 8.62 3.29
N PRO A 50 0.55 9.01 2.37
CA PRO A 50 -0.75 8.37 2.31
C PRO A 50 -0.46 6.89 2.13
N THR A 51 -0.72 6.16 3.20
CA THR A 51 -0.66 4.71 3.22
C THR A 51 -1.62 4.32 2.12
N SER A 52 -1.11 3.78 1.01
CA SER A 52 -1.94 3.04 0.07
C SER A 52 -2.83 2.12 0.91
N PRO A 53 -4.17 2.20 0.81
CA PRO A 53 -5.04 1.36 1.61
C PRO A 53 -4.95 -0.05 1.02
N ALA A 54 -3.94 -0.79 1.43
CA ALA A 54 -3.77 -2.17 1.05
C ALA A 54 -3.14 -2.95 2.21
N VAL A 55 -3.62 -2.72 3.44
CA VAL A 55 -3.86 -3.87 4.29
C VAL A 55 -4.98 -4.62 3.58
N ARG A 56 -4.60 -5.60 2.75
CA ARG A 56 -5.58 -6.60 2.32
C ARG A 56 -6.04 -7.27 3.59
N ASP A 57 -7.34 -7.19 3.84
CA ASP A 57 -7.93 -7.80 5.00
C ASP A 57 -7.68 -9.32 4.93
N ILE A 58 -6.78 -9.82 5.77
CA ILE A 58 -6.28 -11.20 5.75
C ILE A 58 -7.37 -12.15 6.29
N THR A 59 -8.44 -11.60 6.88
CA THR A 59 -9.62 -12.33 7.33
C THR A 59 -10.59 -12.70 6.22
N VAL A 60 -10.42 -12.18 5.00
CA VAL A 60 -11.23 -12.64 3.87
C VAL A 60 -10.65 -13.98 3.40
N PRO A 61 -11.42 -15.08 3.45
CA PRO A 61 -10.99 -16.34 2.85
C PRO A 61 -10.65 -16.08 1.39
N ILE A 62 -9.52 -16.62 0.93
CA ILE A 62 -9.23 -16.67 -0.51
C ILE A 62 -10.31 -17.57 -1.10
N HIS A 63 -11.43 -16.98 -1.54
CA HIS A 63 -12.34 -17.67 -2.43
C HIS A 63 -11.56 -17.84 -3.73
N GLU A 64 -10.90 -18.99 -3.82
CA GLU A 64 -10.43 -19.53 -5.08
C GLU A 64 -11.66 -19.60 -5.99
N PRO A 65 -11.64 -18.99 -7.19
CA PRO A 65 -12.72 -19.22 -8.12
C PRO A 65 -12.71 -20.72 -8.42
N ASP A 66 -13.81 -21.41 -8.11
CA ASP A 66 -14.00 -22.82 -8.42
C ASP A 66 -13.84 -23.02 -9.94
N LEU A 67 -12.61 -23.28 -10.38
CA LEU A 67 -12.29 -23.71 -11.74
C LEU A 67 -12.86 -25.12 -12.03
N TYR A 68 -13.49 -25.74 -11.03
CA TYR A 68 -14.06 -27.08 -11.07
C TYR A 68 -15.60 -27.11 -11.00
N TYR A 69 -16.29 -25.98 -11.18
CA TYR A 69 -17.75 -26.04 -11.35
C TYR A 69 -18.09 -26.61 -12.73
N GLN A 70 -18.04 -27.94 -12.86
CA GLN A 70 -18.72 -28.66 -13.92
C GLN A 70 -20.23 -28.52 -13.65
N PRO A 71 -20.99 -27.86 -14.54
CA PRO A 71 -22.44 -27.86 -14.42
C PRO A 71 -22.91 -29.32 -14.46
N PRO A 72 -23.86 -29.73 -13.61
CA PRO A 72 -24.38 -31.08 -13.65
C PRO A 72 -24.94 -31.32 -15.05
N HIS A 73 -24.38 -32.31 -15.75
CA HIS A 73 -24.95 -32.83 -16.98
C HIS A 73 -26.41 -33.20 -16.64
N SER A 74 -27.35 -32.43 -17.16
CA SER A 74 -28.76 -32.78 -17.04
C SER A 74 -28.95 -34.04 -17.89
N PRO A 75 -29.45 -35.15 -17.33
CA PRO A 75 -29.83 -36.29 -18.15
C PRO A 75 -31.12 -35.89 -18.86
N THR A 76 -30.99 -35.28 -20.04
CA THR A 76 -32.09 -35.24 -21.01
C THR A 76 -32.00 -36.52 -21.83
N ASP A 77 -32.58 -37.60 -21.30
CA ASP A 77 -33.40 -38.44 -22.16
C ASP A 77 -34.72 -37.67 -22.35
N PRO A 78 -35.31 -37.59 -23.56
CA PRO A 78 -35.78 -38.81 -24.23
C PRO A 78 -35.80 -38.82 -25.78
N GLU A 79 -36.16 -40.01 -26.32
CA GLU A 79 -36.83 -40.34 -27.61
C GLU A 79 -35.98 -40.24 -28.89
N ASP A 80 -35.94 -41.23 -29.80
CA ASP A 80 -36.87 -42.30 -30.23
C ASP A 80 -36.08 -43.57 -30.65
#